data_AF-A0A0Q9WC26-F1
#
_entry.id   AF-A0A0Q9WC26-F1
#
_cell.length_a   1.000
_cell.length_b   1.000
_cell.length_c   1.000
_cell.angle_alpha   90.00
_cell.angle_beta   90.00
_cell.angle_gamma   90.00
#
_symmetry.space_group_name_H-M   'P 1'
#
loop_
_entity.id
_entity.type
_entity.pdbx_description
1 polymer ?
#
loop_
_entity_poly.entity_id
_entity_poly.type
_entity_poly.pdbx_seq_one_letter_code
_entity_poly.pdbx_strand_id
1 'polypeptide(L)'
;MYDEQSMDSLLDDRLRIHMNPNGSDELSLQRDDFYASAYPQSPQLLLRQHNFKLKVYYSNVGNCVQCNKRIRFAVASLRCRDCPLRCHTDCCSQLTVNCIPQPLVSTKRGHLSDFVPRAAPMVPALIVHCVTEIEARGLEQEGLYRVSSTREKVKRLRHKLLRGKATPHLGDKDTHTLCCCVKEFLRSLERPLIPMYHRRDFVLATQQTDPLAAEEPLYLAMVDLPQSHRDTLAFLMLHWQRIAQSPAVKMSINNIAVIFAPTLFDDVDLNLSNIVLWQQVLRVLLLQSPGFWAQFLEVEPLLPACSLDDEEWKRENYHSPSWQSVKTYFRSMVNLAD
;
A
#
# COMPACT_ATOMS: atom_id res chain seq x y z
N MET A 1 56.18 -8.04 32.36
CA MET A 1 54.99 -8.89 32.54
C MET A 1 53.78 -7.96 32.62
N TYR A 2 52.99 -7.96 31.55
CA TYR A 2 51.51 -7.83 31.42
C TYR A 2 50.70 -7.28 32.63
N ASP A 3 49.61 -6.52 32.51
CA ASP A 3 48.67 -6.30 31.39
C ASP A 3 47.75 -5.07 31.62
N GLU A 4 47.04 -4.67 30.56
CA GLU A 4 46.05 -3.59 30.43
C GLU A 4 44.66 -3.85 31.07
N GLN A 5 43.87 -2.79 31.34
CA GLN A 5 42.40 -2.66 31.12
C GLN A 5 41.89 -1.29 31.65
N SER A 6 41.53 -0.34 30.78
CA SER A 6 40.23 -0.07 30.12
C SER A 6 39.34 0.95 30.87
N MET A 7 39.26 2.16 30.31
CA MET A 7 38.34 3.25 30.66
C MET A 7 37.11 3.15 29.74
N ASP A 8 35.99 2.63 30.24
CA ASP A 8 34.70 2.77 29.56
C ASP A 8 33.55 2.57 30.56
N SER A 9 33.04 3.65 31.15
CA SER A 9 31.79 3.63 31.95
C SER A 9 31.27 5.03 32.29
N LEU A 10 31.10 5.94 31.31
CA LEU A 10 30.42 7.22 31.55
C LEU A 10 29.54 7.72 30.38
N LEU A 11 28.87 6.84 29.65
CA LEU A 11 27.83 7.22 28.67
C LEU A 11 26.73 6.16 28.56
N ASP A 12 25.97 5.93 29.62
CA ASP A 12 24.68 5.22 29.48
C ASP A 12 23.73 5.59 30.63
N ASP A 13 23.20 6.82 30.64
CA ASP A 13 22.02 7.10 31.50
C ASP A 13 21.17 8.31 31.10
N ARG A 14 21.19 8.73 29.83
CA ARG A 14 20.31 9.82 29.34
C ARG A 14 19.77 9.51 27.97
N LEU A 15 18.70 8.71 27.90
CA LEU A 15 17.62 8.79 26.90
C LEU A 15 16.52 7.75 27.22
N ARG A 16 15.93 7.83 28.41
CA ARG A 16 14.56 7.33 28.64
C ARG A 16 13.64 8.54 28.77
N ILE A 17 13.13 9.03 27.65
CA ILE A 17 12.01 9.97 27.65
C ILE A 17 10.76 9.17 27.32
N HIS A 18 10.06 8.73 28.36
CA HIS A 18 8.64 8.45 28.29
C HIS A 18 7.89 9.79 28.23
N MET A 19 7.07 10.00 27.20
CA MET A 19 6.10 11.09 27.15
C MET A 19 4.80 10.57 26.54
N ASN A 20 3.85 10.27 27.41
CA ASN A 20 2.43 10.43 27.15
C ASN A 20 1.83 11.07 28.42
N PRO A 21 1.26 12.27 28.32
CA PRO A 21 0.18 12.63 29.23
C PRO A 21 -0.97 13.29 28.44
N ASN A 22 -2.02 12.53 28.17
CA ASN A 22 -3.35 13.11 27.96
C ASN A 22 -3.90 13.47 29.34
N GLY A 23 -3.89 14.76 29.66
CA GLY A 23 -4.67 15.34 30.75
C GLY A 23 -6.12 15.47 30.35
N SER A 24 -6.99 14.96 31.22
CA SER A 24 -8.43 15.11 31.22
C SER A 24 -8.86 16.57 31.39
N ASP A 25 -9.88 16.99 30.64
CA ASP A 25 -10.89 17.93 31.12
C ASP A 25 -12.23 17.63 30.47
N GLU A 26 -13.27 17.69 31.30
CA GLU A 26 -14.64 17.23 31.09
C GLU A 26 -15.55 18.38 30.60
N LEU A 27 -16.62 17.98 29.88
CA LEU A 27 -17.90 18.69 29.64
C LEU A 27 -18.01 19.73 28.50
N SER A 28 -18.72 19.36 27.44
CA SER A 28 -20.02 19.98 27.08
C SER A 28 -20.74 19.24 25.94
N LEU A 29 -22.05 19.05 26.14
CA LEU A 29 -23.03 18.40 25.27
C LEU A 29 -23.46 19.31 24.10
N GLN A 30 -23.62 18.72 22.90
CA GLN A 30 -24.66 18.99 21.88
C GLN A 30 -24.39 18.06 20.68
N ARG A 31 -25.10 16.93 20.52
CA ARG A 31 -26.27 16.76 19.63
C ARG A 31 -26.22 17.62 18.36
N ASP A 32 -25.70 17.04 17.29
CA ASP A 32 -26.34 16.88 15.97
C ASP A 32 -25.25 16.62 14.93
N ASP A 33 -25.08 15.36 14.51
CA ASP A 33 -24.43 14.94 13.24
C ASP A 33 -24.60 13.41 13.09
N PHE A 34 -25.85 12.96 13.05
CA PHE A 34 -26.19 11.60 12.62
C PHE A 34 -26.05 11.55 11.09
N TYR A 35 -25.24 10.61 10.58
CA TYR A 35 -24.81 10.40 9.17
C TYR A 35 -23.50 11.08 8.72
N ALA A 36 -22.39 10.79 9.40
CA ALA A 36 -21.06 10.90 8.78
C ALA A 36 -20.17 9.70 9.15
N SER A 37 -19.66 9.02 8.10
CA SER A 37 -18.48 8.15 8.09
C SER A 37 -18.55 6.75 8.73
N ALA A 38 -19.02 5.75 7.97
CA ALA A 38 -18.74 4.33 8.20
C ALA A 38 -17.66 3.76 7.24
N TYR A 39 -16.76 4.60 6.71
CA TYR A 39 -15.58 4.15 5.99
C TYR A 39 -14.34 4.54 6.78
N PRO A 40 -13.43 3.61 7.10
CA PRO A 40 -12.18 3.98 7.75
C PRO A 40 -11.45 4.95 6.83
N GLN A 41 -11.21 6.16 7.33
CA GLN A 41 -10.29 7.11 6.73
C GLN A 41 -8.99 6.34 6.45
N SER A 42 -8.49 6.36 5.21
CA SER A 42 -7.13 5.91 4.93
C SER A 42 -6.19 6.73 5.82
N PRO A 43 -5.60 6.15 6.88
CA PRO A 43 -4.24 5.67 6.73
C PRO A 43 -3.80 4.68 7.83
N GLN A 44 -4.20 3.40 7.85
CA GLN A 44 -3.53 2.39 8.73
C GLN A 44 -3.03 1.14 8.01
N LEU A 45 -3.65 0.76 6.88
CA LEU A 45 -3.38 -0.50 6.19
C LEU A 45 -2.00 -0.61 5.51
N LEU A 46 -1.26 0.48 5.35
CA LEU A 46 0.13 0.47 4.85
C LEU A 46 1.07 1.33 5.71
N LEU A 47 0.71 1.60 6.97
CA LEU A 47 1.55 2.39 7.87
C LEU A 47 2.77 1.59 8.33
N ARG A 48 3.82 1.60 7.52
CA ARG A 48 5.12 1.10 7.97
C ARG A 48 5.90 2.22 8.63
N GLN A 49 6.39 1.95 9.83
CA GLN A 49 7.37 2.81 10.48
C GLN A 49 8.71 2.71 9.76
N HIS A 50 9.51 3.77 9.81
CA HIS A 50 10.85 3.77 9.24
C HIS A 50 11.83 3.07 10.17
N ASN A 51 12.63 2.15 9.63
CA ASN A 51 13.78 1.60 10.34
C ASN A 51 15.03 2.46 10.06
N PHE A 52 15.31 3.41 10.94
CA PHE A 52 16.40 4.36 10.76
C PHE A 52 17.77 3.80 11.17
N LYS A 53 18.79 4.21 10.43
CA LYS A 53 20.20 4.08 10.81
C LYS A 53 20.88 5.43 10.73
N LEU A 54 21.60 5.79 11.79
CA LEU A 54 22.48 6.96 11.80
C LEU A 54 23.66 6.73 10.85
N LYS A 55 23.95 7.70 10.00
CA LYS A 55 25.05 7.63 9.04
C LYS A 55 25.67 9.00 8.83
N VAL A 56 27.00 9.04 8.87
CA VAL A 56 27.79 10.21 8.48
C VAL A 56 28.16 10.08 7.00
N TYR A 57 28.02 11.18 6.26
CA TYR A 57 28.29 11.21 4.83
C TYR A 57 29.45 12.13 4.48
N TYR A 58 30.46 11.56 3.81
CA TYR A 58 31.63 12.28 3.28
C TYR A 58 31.47 12.62 1.79
N SER A 59 30.26 12.53 1.26
CA SER A 59 29.91 12.85 -0.12
C SER A 59 28.50 13.45 -0.21
N ASN A 60 28.16 14.04 -1.36
CA ASN A 60 26.84 14.63 -1.54
C ASN A 60 25.75 13.54 -1.56
N VAL A 61 24.84 13.57 -0.58
CA VAL A 61 23.75 12.59 -0.42
C VAL A 61 22.35 13.12 -0.70
N GLY A 62 22.28 14.39 -1.10
CA GLY A 62 21.04 15.09 -1.41
C GLY A 62 20.43 15.82 -0.21
N ASN A 63 19.12 16.01 -0.29
CA ASN A 63 18.37 16.86 0.62
C ASN A 63 17.59 16.02 1.65
N CYS A 64 17.38 16.61 2.83
CA CYS A 64 16.48 16.10 3.85
C CYS A 64 15.05 16.15 3.32
N VAL A 65 14.31 15.05 3.43
CA VAL A 65 12.92 14.95 2.94
C VAL A 65 11.98 15.94 3.66
N GLN A 66 12.20 16.21 4.95
CA GLN A 66 11.33 17.09 5.73
C GLN A 66 11.52 18.58 5.42
N CYS A 67 12.73 19.10 5.57
CA CYS A 67 12.99 20.54 5.42
C CYS A 67 13.46 20.94 4.02
N ASN A 68 13.65 19.97 3.12
CA ASN A 68 14.20 20.13 1.77
C ASN A 68 15.59 20.81 1.70
N LYS A 69 16.27 21.00 2.83
CA LYS A 69 17.64 21.52 2.91
C LYS A 69 18.66 20.41 2.69
N ARG A 70 19.82 20.76 2.14
CA ARG A 70 20.92 19.83 1.88
C ARG A 70 21.50 19.28 3.18
N ILE A 71 21.72 17.96 3.22
CA ILE A 71 22.46 17.31 4.31
C ILE A 71 23.95 17.62 4.12
N ARG A 72 24.57 18.26 5.12
CA ARG A 72 25.93 18.78 5.04
C ARG A 72 26.99 17.68 5.06
N PHE A 73 28.15 17.98 4.48
CA PHE A 73 29.33 17.11 4.52
C PHE A 73 29.77 16.87 5.98
N ALA A 74 30.15 15.62 6.28
CA ALA A 74 30.61 15.17 7.59
C ALA A 74 29.63 15.41 8.75
N VAL A 75 28.35 15.64 8.46
CA VAL A 75 27.28 15.73 9.47
C VAL A 75 26.50 14.42 9.48
N ALA A 76 26.18 13.93 10.68
CA ALA A 76 25.36 12.75 10.85
C ALA A 76 23.91 13.03 10.40
N SER A 77 23.31 12.06 9.71
CA SER A 77 21.91 12.11 9.33
C SER A 77 21.28 10.72 9.44
N LEU A 78 19.95 10.67 9.45
CA LEU A 78 19.22 9.41 9.47
C LEU A 78 18.91 8.96 8.04
N ARG A 79 19.02 7.65 7.82
CA ARG A 79 18.62 6.98 6.58
C ARG A 79 17.77 5.76 6.92
N CYS A 80 16.63 5.62 6.26
CA CYS A 80 15.82 4.41 6.37
C CYS A 80 16.51 3.23 5.67
N ARG A 81 16.44 2.03 6.25
CA ARG A 81 17.00 0.80 5.66
C ARG A 81 16.17 0.30 4.48
N ASP A 82 14.86 0.53 4.54
CA ASP A 82 13.88 -0.10 3.65
C ASP A 82 13.46 0.81 2.49
N CYS A 83 13.46 2.12 2.71
CA CYS A 83 13.06 3.12 1.72
C CYS A 83 14.17 4.16 1.45
N PRO A 84 14.08 4.97 0.39
CA PRO A 84 15.15 5.90 0.02
C PRO A 84 15.18 7.16 0.88
N LEU A 85 14.34 7.25 1.92
CA LEU A 85 14.23 8.42 2.78
C LEU A 85 15.53 8.71 3.54
N ARG A 86 15.89 9.99 3.55
CA ARG A 86 16.97 10.56 4.34
C ARG A 86 16.47 11.85 5.00
N CYS A 87 16.82 12.05 6.26
CA CYS A 87 16.50 13.26 6.99
C CYS A 87 17.63 13.63 7.95
N HIS A 88 17.63 14.89 8.43
CA HIS A 88 18.45 15.27 9.57
C HIS A 88 17.95 14.56 10.83
N THR A 89 18.83 14.38 11.82
CA THR A 89 18.48 13.86 13.15
C THR A 89 17.30 14.62 13.75
N ASP A 90 17.34 15.95 13.68
CA ASP A 90 16.37 16.83 14.32
C ASP A 90 15.05 16.92 13.54
N CYS A 91 15.06 16.51 12.26
CA CYS A 91 13.87 16.51 11.42
C CYS A 91 13.03 15.22 11.58
N CYS A 92 13.54 14.19 12.26
CA CYS A 92 12.90 12.88 12.31
C CYS A 92 11.54 12.90 13.00
N SER A 93 11.43 13.65 14.10
CA SER A 93 10.20 13.75 14.90
C SER A 93 9.05 14.46 14.18
N GLN A 94 9.34 15.18 13.10
CA GLN A 94 8.35 15.95 12.34
C GLN A 94 7.95 15.25 11.03
N LEU A 95 8.46 14.03 10.78
CA LEU A 95 8.13 13.29 9.56
C LEU A 95 6.66 12.87 9.58
N THR A 96 5.92 13.30 8.57
CA THR A 96 4.52 12.89 8.33
C THR A 96 4.40 11.78 7.29
N VAL A 97 5.53 11.36 6.70
CA VAL A 97 5.59 10.39 5.61
C VAL A 97 5.90 8.98 6.13
N ASN A 98 5.11 8.01 5.72
CA ASN A 98 5.29 6.60 6.09
C ASN A 98 6.39 5.93 5.26
N CYS A 99 6.91 4.82 5.75
CA CYS A 99 7.90 4.03 5.03
C CYS A 99 7.25 3.30 3.86
N ILE A 100 7.77 3.53 2.65
CA ILE A 100 7.37 2.81 1.43
C ILE A 100 8.61 2.05 0.95
N PRO A 101 8.75 0.77 1.34
CA PRO A 101 9.95 0.02 1.03
C PRO A 101 10.13 -0.18 -0.47
N GLN A 102 11.38 -0.19 -0.90
CA GLN A 102 11.73 -0.44 -2.30
C GLN A 102 11.91 -1.94 -2.54
N PRO A 103 11.69 -2.41 -3.78
CA PRO A 103 12.13 -3.75 -4.15
C PRO A 103 13.64 -3.88 -3.94
N LEU A 104 14.10 -5.08 -3.55
CA LEU A 104 15.53 -5.37 -3.58
C LEU A 104 15.98 -5.33 -5.04
N VAL A 105 17.23 -4.90 -5.28
CA VAL A 105 17.89 -4.85 -6.60
C VAL A 105 17.55 -6.11 -7.42
N SER A 106 16.53 -6.00 -8.28
CA SER A 106 16.06 -7.07 -9.16
C SER A 106 16.27 -6.67 -10.60
N THR A 107 16.72 -7.61 -11.42
CA THR A 107 16.62 -7.49 -12.87
C THR A 107 15.15 -7.41 -13.24
N LYS A 108 14.70 -6.25 -13.69
CA LYS A 108 13.30 -6.02 -14.05
C LYS A 108 13.00 -6.76 -15.35
N ARG A 109 12.48 -7.99 -15.22
CA ARG A 109 12.01 -8.79 -16.36
C ARG A 109 10.60 -8.38 -16.77
N GLY A 110 9.87 -7.73 -15.87
CA GLY A 110 8.51 -7.24 -16.11
C GLY A 110 7.47 -7.92 -15.24
N HIS A 111 7.88 -8.87 -14.41
CA HIS A 111 7.02 -9.52 -13.43
C HIS A 111 6.65 -8.54 -12.31
N LEU A 112 5.43 -8.64 -11.76
CA LEU A 112 5.02 -7.81 -10.63
C LEU A 112 5.95 -7.97 -9.42
N SER A 113 6.44 -9.20 -9.18
CA SER A 113 7.39 -9.54 -8.12
C SER A 113 8.71 -8.76 -8.20
N ASP A 114 9.09 -8.22 -9.36
CA ASP A 114 10.30 -7.40 -9.53
C ASP A 114 10.15 -5.99 -8.93
N PHE A 115 8.92 -5.55 -8.66
CA PHE A 115 8.60 -4.17 -8.28
C PHE A 115 8.11 -4.00 -6.85
N VAL A 116 7.92 -5.11 -6.12
CA VAL A 116 7.34 -5.14 -4.76
C VAL A 116 8.41 -5.27 -3.68
N PRO A 117 8.14 -4.80 -2.45
CA PRO A 117 8.99 -5.09 -1.31
C PRO A 117 8.94 -6.58 -0.94
N ARG A 118 9.94 -7.07 -0.19
CA ARG A 118 9.99 -8.47 0.28
C ARG A 118 9.00 -8.78 1.40
N ALA A 119 8.67 -7.78 2.21
CA ALA A 119 7.76 -7.93 3.33
C ALA A 119 6.36 -7.48 2.91
N ALA A 120 5.35 -8.21 3.35
CA ALA A 120 3.94 -7.87 3.18
C ALA A 120 3.62 -6.50 3.82
N PRO A 121 2.63 -5.76 3.29
CA PRO A 121 1.94 -6.01 2.02
C PRO A 121 2.83 -5.74 0.79
N MET A 122 2.87 -6.68 -0.14
CA MET A 122 3.75 -6.68 -1.31
C MET A 122 3.18 -5.80 -2.45
N VAL A 123 3.09 -4.49 -2.20
CA VAL A 123 2.57 -3.51 -3.17
C VAL A 123 3.71 -2.69 -3.77
N PRO A 124 3.78 -2.49 -5.10
CA PRO A 124 4.83 -1.68 -5.72
C PRO A 124 4.85 -0.25 -5.21
N ALA A 125 6.02 0.25 -4.85
CA ALA A 125 6.20 1.62 -4.35
C ALA A 125 5.66 2.68 -5.32
N LEU A 126 5.75 2.43 -6.65
CA LEU A 126 5.16 3.29 -7.67
C LEU A 126 3.64 3.43 -7.49
N ILE A 127 2.94 2.31 -7.27
CA ILE A 127 1.49 2.30 -7.07
C ILE A 127 1.17 3.03 -5.77
N VAL A 128 1.86 2.71 -4.67
CA VAL A 128 1.62 3.36 -3.37
C VAL A 128 1.78 4.88 -3.48
N HIS A 129 2.91 5.38 -4.01
CA HIS A 129 3.15 6.81 -4.16
C HIS A 129 2.10 7.51 -5.03
N CYS A 130 1.74 6.93 -6.18
CA CYS A 130 0.72 7.51 -7.04
C CYS A 130 -0.65 7.52 -6.38
N VAL A 131 -1.08 6.42 -5.77
CA VAL A 131 -2.39 6.29 -5.14
C VAL A 131 -2.52 7.23 -3.95
N THR A 132 -1.53 7.28 -3.05
CA THR A 132 -1.54 8.22 -1.92
C THR A 132 -1.68 9.66 -2.38
N GLU A 133 -0.95 10.05 -3.43
CA GLU A 133 -1.03 11.41 -3.97
C GLU A 133 -2.37 11.68 -4.68
N ILE A 134 -2.93 10.69 -5.40
CA ILE A 134 -4.26 10.82 -6.03
C ILE A 134 -5.34 10.96 -4.96
N GLU A 135 -5.29 10.19 -3.88
CA GLU A 135 -6.28 10.28 -2.80
C GLU A 135 -6.16 11.59 -2.01
N ALA A 136 -4.93 12.08 -1.79
CA ALA A 136 -4.69 13.29 -1.00
C ALA A 136 -5.27 14.56 -1.62
N ARG A 137 -5.35 14.66 -2.96
CA ARG A 137 -5.81 15.90 -3.64
C ARG A 137 -6.68 15.69 -4.87
N GLY A 138 -6.79 14.46 -5.36
CA GLY A 138 -7.50 14.14 -6.60
C GLY A 138 -8.99 13.82 -6.40
N LEU A 139 -9.44 13.55 -5.17
CA LEU A 139 -10.83 13.16 -4.90
C LEU A 139 -11.86 14.26 -5.19
N GLU A 140 -11.43 15.49 -5.42
CA GLU A 140 -12.28 16.61 -5.87
C GLU A 140 -12.20 16.85 -7.39
N GLN A 141 -11.44 16.03 -8.13
CA GLN A 141 -11.20 16.22 -9.55
C GLN A 141 -12.05 15.28 -10.40
N GLU A 142 -12.81 15.84 -11.34
CA GLU A 142 -13.66 15.06 -12.24
C GLU A 142 -12.85 14.10 -13.14
N GLY A 143 -13.39 12.91 -13.34
CA GLY A 143 -12.91 11.99 -14.38
C GLY A 143 -11.55 11.36 -14.09
N LEU A 144 -11.18 11.14 -12.82
CA LEU A 144 -10.00 10.34 -12.47
C LEU A 144 -10.02 9.00 -13.22
N TYR A 145 -8.84 8.57 -13.69
CA TYR A 145 -8.64 7.41 -14.57
C TYR A 145 -9.32 7.44 -15.96
N ARG A 146 -10.37 8.24 -16.18
CA ARG A 146 -10.99 8.43 -17.50
C ARG A 146 -10.19 9.39 -18.38
N VAL A 147 -9.81 10.55 -17.83
CA VAL A 147 -9.05 11.57 -18.56
C VAL A 147 -7.63 11.10 -18.83
N SER A 148 -7.15 11.32 -20.06
CA SER A 148 -5.83 10.90 -20.52
C SER A 148 -4.79 12.02 -20.37
N SER A 149 -3.54 11.63 -20.13
CA SER A 149 -2.36 12.51 -20.15
C SER A 149 -1.45 12.15 -21.33
N THR A 150 -0.56 13.06 -21.71
CA THR A 150 0.42 12.85 -22.79
C THR A 150 1.36 11.69 -22.46
N ARG A 151 1.66 10.85 -23.45
CA ARG A 151 2.51 9.66 -23.30
C ARG A 151 3.91 9.99 -22.76
N GLU A 152 4.45 11.14 -23.11
CA GLU A 152 5.76 11.63 -22.69
C GLU A 152 5.80 11.92 -21.19
N LYS A 153 4.77 12.60 -20.67
CA LYS A 153 4.64 12.88 -19.22
C LYS A 153 4.55 11.57 -18.43
N VAL A 154 3.72 10.64 -18.90
CA VAL A 154 3.52 9.32 -18.26
C VAL A 154 4.83 8.51 -18.28
N LYS A 155 5.50 8.40 -19.43
CA LYS A 155 6.77 7.68 -19.57
C LYS A 155 7.86 8.27 -18.67
N ARG A 156 7.97 9.60 -18.62
CA ARG A 156 8.94 10.31 -17.77
C ARG A 156 8.67 10.06 -16.28
N LEU A 157 7.41 10.14 -15.85
CA LEU A 157 7.01 9.89 -14.47
C LEU A 157 7.28 8.44 -14.07
N ARG A 158 6.83 7.47 -14.88
CA ARG A 158 7.07 6.03 -14.67
C ARG A 158 8.57 5.75 -14.51
N HIS A 159 9.40 6.24 -15.42
CA HIS A 159 10.85 6.04 -15.35
C HIS A 159 11.47 6.62 -14.08
N LYS A 160 11.02 7.82 -13.65
CA LYS A 160 11.47 8.45 -12.41
C LYS A 160 11.11 7.60 -11.19
N LEU A 161 9.87 7.12 -11.11
CA LEU A 161 9.37 6.32 -9.99
C LEU A 161 10.07 4.96 -9.92
N LEU A 162 10.21 4.28 -11.06
CA LEU A 162 10.88 2.98 -11.12
C LEU A 162 12.38 3.04 -10.79
N ARG A 163 13.04 4.19 -10.89
CA ARG A 163 14.46 4.30 -10.51
C ARG A 163 14.70 4.13 -9.01
N GLY A 164 13.71 4.41 -8.14
CA GLY A 164 13.79 4.15 -6.70
C GLY A 164 14.92 4.86 -5.92
N LYS A 165 15.61 5.83 -6.52
CA LYS A 165 16.82 6.45 -5.93
C LYS A 165 16.53 7.47 -4.81
N ALA A 166 15.33 8.05 -4.82
CA ALA A 166 14.91 9.08 -3.88
C ALA A 166 13.39 9.00 -3.68
N THR A 167 12.91 9.46 -2.54
CA THR A 167 11.48 9.64 -2.30
C THR A 167 10.95 10.65 -3.32
N PRO A 168 9.98 10.27 -4.17
CA PRO A 168 9.51 11.15 -5.23
C PRO A 168 8.67 12.28 -4.66
N HIS A 169 8.98 13.52 -5.04
CA HIS A 169 8.04 14.63 -4.87
C HIS A 169 7.06 14.61 -6.05
N LEU A 170 5.77 14.44 -5.74
CA LEU A 170 4.67 14.31 -6.71
C LEU A 170 3.66 15.47 -6.67
N GLY A 171 3.78 16.40 -5.71
CA GLY A 171 2.85 17.53 -5.56
C GLY A 171 2.81 18.48 -6.76
N ASP A 172 3.86 18.49 -7.59
CA ASP A 172 3.94 19.29 -8.82
C ASP A 172 3.41 18.54 -10.07
N LYS A 173 2.94 17.30 -9.92
CA LYS A 173 2.47 16.47 -11.04
C LYS A 173 0.97 16.56 -11.19
N ASP A 174 0.50 16.65 -12.41
CA ASP A 174 -0.93 16.56 -12.72
C ASP A 174 -1.51 15.20 -12.28
N THR A 175 -2.69 15.21 -11.65
CA THR A 175 -3.34 14.01 -11.10
C THR A 175 -3.69 13.01 -12.20
N HIS A 176 -4.17 13.46 -13.36
CA HIS A 176 -4.49 12.58 -14.48
C HIS A 176 -3.23 11.87 -15.02
N THR A 177 -2.07 12.52 -14.95
CA THR A 177 -0.78 11.92 -15.25
C THR A 177 -0.41 10.82 -14.26
N LEU A 178 -0.70 10.99 -12.95
CA LEU A 178 -0.54 9.93 -11.95
C LEU A 178 -1.45 8.74 -12.25
N CYS A 179 -2.74 8.99 -12.51
CA CYS A 179 -3.71 7.96 -12.89
C CYS A 179 -3.24 7.17 -14.13
N CYS A 180 -2.80 7.87 -15.16
CA CYS A 180 -2.28 7.24 -16.38
C CYS A 180 -0.99 6.45 -16.11
N CYS A 181 -0.14 6.90 -15.18
CA CYS A 181 1.06 6.16 -14.78
C CYS A 181 0.73 4.84 -14.08
N VAL A 182 -0.30 4.80 -13.24
CA VAL A 182 -0.77 3.54 -12.62
C VAL A 182 -1.31 2.59 -13.68
N LYS A 183 -2.19 3.07 -14.58
CA LYS A 183 -2.72 2.26 -15.69
C LYS A 183 -1.60 1.70 -16.56
N GLU A 184 -0.68 2.55 -16.97
CA GLU A 184 0.47 2.15 -17.79
C GLU A 184 1.39 1.17 -17.06
N PHE A 185 1.48 1.26 -15.74
CA PHE A 185 2.20 0.28 -14.94
C PHE A 185 1.59 -1.11 -15.01
N LEU A 186 0.30 -1.22 -14.74
CA LEU A 186 -0.41 -2.49 -14.76
C LEU A 186 -0.39 -3.13 -16.16
N ARG A 187 -0.62 -2.35 -17.22
CA ARG A 187 -0.58 -2.84 -18.62
C ARG A 187 0.79 -3.30 -19.09
N SER A 188 1.86 -2.80 -18.48
CA SER A 188 3.24 -3.11 -18.90
C SER A 188 3.83 -4.35 -18.22
N LEU A 189 3.07 -4.99 -17.34
CA LEU A 189 3.52 -6.20 -16.66
C LEU A 189 3.61 -7.34 -17.67
N GLU A 190 4.59 -8.22 -17.49
CA GLU A 190 4.76 -9.41 -18.33
C GLU A 190 3.56 -10.37 -18.21
N ARG A 191 2.95 -10.41 -17.03
CA ARG A 191 1.67 -11.07 -16.78
C ARG A 191 0.70 -10.05 -16.18
N PRO A 192 -0.58 -10.06 -16.57
CA PRO A 192 -1.57 -9.17 -15.99
C PRO A 192 -1.71 -9.34 -14.48
N LEU A 193 -2.29 -8.33 -13.82
CA LEU A 193 -2.49 -8.37 -12.36
C LEU A 193 -3.34 -9.57 -11.94
N ILE A 194 -4.32 -9.98 -12.76
CA ILE A 194 -5.02 -11.26 -12.62
C ILE A 194 -4.53 -12.20 -13.73
N PRO A 195 -3.57 -13.11 -13.45
CA PRO A 195 -3.01 -14.00 -14.45
C PRO A 195 -4.06 -14.95 -15.02
N MET A 196 -3.86 -15.37 -16.28
CA MET A 196 -4.78 -16.26 -17.02
C MET A 196 -5.24 -17.47 -16.22
N TYR A 197 -4.32 -18.14 -15.50
CA TYR A 197 -4.61 -19.36 -14.76
C TYR A 197 -5.62 -19.18 -13.62
N HIS A 198 -5.72 -18.00 -13.02
CA HIS A 198 -6.66 -17.73 -11.92
C HIS A 198 -7.99 -17.13 -12.41
N ARG A 199 -8.07 -16.70 -13.68
CA ARG A 199 -9.24 -15.99 -14.21
C ARG A 199 -10.54 -16.79 -14.09
N ARG A 200 -10.47 -18.12 -14.26
CA ARG A 200 -11.63 -19.01 -14.15
C ARG A 200 -12.27 -18.95 -12.76
N ASP A 201 -11.45 -18.92 -11.72
CA ASP A 201 -11.94 -18.93 -10.34
C ASP A 201 -12.65 -17.62 -9.99
N PHE A 202 -12.12 -16.48 -10.48
CA PHE A 202 -12.80 -15.19 -10.40
C PHE A 202 -14.13 -15.17 -11.15
N VAL A 203 -14.21 -15.79 -12.32
CA VAL A 203 -15.48 -15.91 -13.07
C VAL A 203 -16.50 -16.73 -12.27
N LEU A 204 -16.11 -17.91 -11.78
CA LEU A 204 -17.01 -18.79 -11.03
C LEU A 204 -17.46 -18.16 -9.70
N ALA A 205 -16.56 -17.46 -9.01
CA ALA A 205 -16.87 -16.75 -7.77
C ALA A 205 -17.88 -15.61 -7.97
N THR A 206 -17.84 -14.94 -9.13
CA THR A 206 -18.70 -13.77 -9.41
C THR A 206 -20.00 -14.11 -10.13
N GLN A 207 -20.23 -15.38 -10.47
CA GLN A 207 -21.49 -15.89 -11.02
C GLN A 207 -22.58 -16.13 -9.97
N GLN A 208 -22.24 -16.01 -8.68
CA GLN A 208 -23.21 -16.19 -7.59
C GLN A 208 -24.26 -15.07 -7.60
N THR A 209 -25.53 -15.44 -7.43
CA THR A 209 -26.66 -14.49 -7.44
C THR A 209 -26.77 -13.69 -6.14
N ASP A 210 -26.31 -14.25 -5.03
CA ASP A 210 -26.22 -13.58 -3.73
C ASP A 210 -24.80 -13.02 -3.51
N PRO A 211 -24.64 -11.70 -3.28
CA PRO A 211 -23.36 -11.10 -2.93
C PRO A 211 -22.64 -11.77 -1.75
N LEU A 212 -23.39 -12.28 -0.75
CA LEU A 212 -22.81 -12.99 0.39
C LEU A 212 -22.30 -14.38 0.02
N ALA A 213 -22.87 -15.01 -1.00
CA ALA A 213 -22.42 -16.29 -1.52
C ALA A 213 -21.17 -16.17 -2.40
N ALA A 214 -20.90 -14.98 -2.96
CA ALA A 214 -19.69 -14.71 -3.74
C ALA A 214 -18.43 -14.56 -2.88
N GLU A 215 -18.58 -14.17 -1.61
CA GLU A 215 -17.47 -13.79 -0.74
C GLU A 215 -16.50 -14.95 -0.47
N GLU A 216 -17.01 -16.14 -0.17
CA GLU A 216 -16.20 -17.32 0.14
C GLU A 216 -15.40 -17.82 -1.08
N PRO A 217 -16.02 -18.10 -2.25
CA PRO A 217 -15.28 -18.44 -3.46
C PRO A 217 -14.27 -17.36 -3.86
N LEU A 218 -14.61 -16.09 -3.65
CA LEU A 218 -13.71 -14.99 -3.97
C LEU A 218 -12.51 -14.92 -3.02
N TYR A 219 -12.72 -15.18 -1.73
CA TYR A 219 -11.64 -15.31 -0.75
C TYR A 219 -10.67 -16.42 -1.16
N LEU A 220 -11.19 -17.58 -1.57
CA LEU A 220 -10.36 -18.69 -2.04
C LEU A 220 -9.57 -18.32 -3.31
N ALA A 221 -10.20 -17.67 -4.29
CA ALA A 221 -9.53 -17.18 -5.49
C ALA A 221 -8.45 -16.13 -5.18
N MET A 222 -8.68 -15.28 -4.18
CA MET A 222 -7.70 -14.31 -3.69
C MET A 222 -6.50 -14.97 -3.02
N VAL A 223 -6.71 -15.97 -2.16
CA VAL A 223 -5.62 -16.68 -1.46
C VAL A 223 -4.73 -17.45 -2.43
N ASP A 224 -5.29 -18.00 -3.50
CA ASP A 224 -4.56 -18.73 -4.55
C ASP A 224 -3.68 -17.82 -5.42
N LEU A 225 -3.97 -16.51 -5.48
CA LEU A 225 -3.08 -15.56 -6.17
C LEU A 225 -1.71 -15.49 -5.49
N PRO A 226 -0.62 -15.32 -6.26
CA PRO A 226 0.67 -14.96 -5.69
C PRO A 226 0.54 -13.70 -4.83
N GLN A 227 1.18 -13.68 -3.66
CA GLN A 227 1.01 -12.61 -2.67
C GLN A 227 1.18 -11.20 -3.24
N SER A 228 2.19 -10.98 -4.09
CA SER A 228 2.39 -9.70 -4.79
C SER A 228 1.19 -9.25 -5.63
N HIS A 229 0.50 -10.19 -6.29
CA HIS A 229 -0.72 -9.93 -7.05
C HIS A 229 -1.90 -9.68 -6.14
N ARG A 230 -2.09 -10.53 -5.12
CA ARG A 230 -3.16 -10.43 -4.12
C ARG A 230 -3.14 -9.08 -3.39
N ASP A 231 -2.01 -8.73 -2.80
CA ASP A 231 -1.87 -7.50 -2.00
C ASP A 231 -2.02 -6.25 -2.89
N THR A 232 -1.44 -6.29 -4.11
CA THR A 232 -1.60 -5.18 -5.07
C THR A 232 -3.05 -5.02 -5.51
N LEU A 233 -3.76 -6.12 -5.77
CA LEU A 233 -5.17 -6.09 -6.16
C LEU A 233 -6.04 -5.54 -5.03
N ALA A 234 -5.87 -6.04 -3.80
CA ALA A 234 -6.61 -5.57 -2.63
C ALA A 234 -6.40 -4.07 -2.38
N PHE A 235 -5.16 -3.59 -2.50
CA PHE A 235 -4.84 -2.18 -2.37
C PHE A 235 -5.55 -1.30 -3.42
N LEU A 236 -5.58 -1.76 -4.67
CA LEU A 236 -6.24 -1.04 -5.76
C LEU A 236 -7.77 -1.08 -5.65
N MET A 237 -8.36 -2.18 -5.16
CA MET A 237 -9.80 -2.26 -4.93
C MET A 237 -10.27 -1.19 -3.95
N LEU A 238 -9.59 -1.06 -2.81
CA LEU A 238 -9.89 -0.04 -1.81
C LEU A 238 -9.78 1.38 -2.39
N HIS A 239 -8.72 1.63 -3.16
CA HIS A 239 -8.52 2.92 -3.82
C HIS A 239 -9.65 3.27 -4.78
N TRP A 240 -10.04 2.32 -5.62
CA TRP A 240 -11.10 2.52 -6.60
C TRP A 240 -12.48 2.65 -5.98
N GLN A 241 -12.73 1.95 -4.87
CA GLN A 241 -13.95 2.14 -4.07
C GLN A 241 -14.06 3.57 -3.54
N ARG A 242 -12.96 4.15 -3.00
CA ARG A 242 -12.96 5.55 -2.53
C ARG A 242 -13.20 6.54 -3.67
N ILE A 243 -12.59 6.31 -4.83
CA ILE A 243 -12.85 7.13 -6.01
C ILE A 243 -14.32 7.07 -6.43
N ALA A 244 -14.92 5.88 -6.42
CA ALA A 244 -16.31 5.71 -6.81
C ALA A 244 -17.30 6.28 -5.80
N GLN A 245 -16.89 6.42 -4.54
CA GLN A 245 -17.67 7.06 -3.49
C GLN A 245 -17.63 8.58 -3.56
N SER A 246 -16.56 9.17 -4.09
CA SER A 246 -16.49 10.63 -4.23
C SER A 246 -17.46 11.11 -5.32
N PRO A 247 -18.49 11.91 -4.97
CA PRO A 247 -19.43 12.43 -5.96
C PRO A 247 -18.75 13.40 -6.93
N ALA A 248 -17.74 14.15 -6.47
CA ALA A 248 -17.00 15.11 -7.26
C ALA A 248 -16.23 14.46 -8.42
N VAL A 249 -15.73 13.22 -8.25
CA VAL A 249 -14.98 12.54 -9.31
C VAL A 249 -15.86 12.09 -10.47
N LYS A 250 -17.18 11.91 -10.26
CA LYS A 250 -18.14 11.46 -11.28
C LYS A 250 -17.77 10.12 -11.96
N MET A 251 -17.12 9.23 -11.21
CA MET A 251 -16.66 7.92 -11.71
C MET A 251 -17.28 6.79 -10.90
N SER A 252 -18.45 6.29 -11.33
CA SER A 252 -19.10 5.15 -10.66
C SER A 252 -18.27 3.86 -10.74
N ILE A 253 -18.62 2.86 -9.90
CA ILE A 253 -18.04 1.51 -9.96
C ILE A 253 -18.09 0.94 -11.39
N ASN A 254 -19.19 1.16 -12.12
CA ASN A 254 -19.32 0.72 -13.50
C ASN A 254 -18.30 1.40 -14.43
N ASN A 255 -18.10 2.71 -14.29
CA ASN A 255 -17.13 3.45 -15.10
C ASN A 255 -15.69 2.98 -14.81
N ILE A 256 -15.37 2.72 -13.54
CA ILE A 256 -14.08 2.16 -13.14
C ILE A 256 -13.89 0.76 -13.73
N ALA A 257 -14.90 -0.11 -13.65
CA ALA A 257 -14.83 -1.47 -14.18
C ALA A 257 -14.57 -1.47 -15.70
N VAL A 258 -15.25 -0.60 -16.46
CA VAL A 258 -15.03 -0.43 -17.90
C VAL A 258 -13.58 -0.05 -18.22
N ILE A 259 -12.97 0.83 -17.42
CA ILE A 259 -11.59 1.30 -17.65
C ILE A 259 -10.56 0.23 -17.30
N PHE A 260 -10.74 -0.46 -16.18
CA PHE A 260 -9.70 -1.32 -15.61
C PHE A 260 -9.82 -2.78 -15.99
N ALA A 261 -11.00 -3.30 -16.36
CA ALA A 261 -11.12 -4.69 -16.77
C ALA A 261 -10.14 -5.06 -17.91
N PRO A 262 -10.01 -4.29 -19.00
CA PRO A 262 -9.02 -4.60 -20.04
C PRO A 262 -7.57 -4.57 -19.52
N THR A 263 -7.28 -3.70 -18.54
CA THR A 263 -5.93 -3.53 -17.98
C THR A 263 -5.58 -4.64 -16.97
N LEU A 264 -6.55 -5.16 -16.24
CA LEU A 264 -6.33 -6.15 -15.18
C LEU A 264 -6.30 -7.58 -15.69
N PHE A 265 -7.09 -7.86 -16.73
CA PHE A 265 -7.19 -9.19 -17.29
C PHE A 265 -6.27 -9.34 -18.50
N ASP A 266 -6.00 -8.30 -19.29
CA ASP A 266 -5.14 -8.36 -20.50
C ASP A 266 -5.48 -9.60 -21.36
N ASP A 267 -6.75 -9.66 -21.76
CA ASP A 267 -7.22 -10.74 -22.62
C ASP A 267 -6.80 -10.46 -24.06
N VAL A 268 -5.94 -11.32 -24.62
CA VAL A 268 -5.45 -11.20 -26.00
C VAL A 268 -6.61 -11.37 -26.99
N ASP A 269 -7.61 -12.16 -26.61
CA ASP A 269 -8.85 -12.36 -27.36
C ASP A 269 -9.91 -11.36 -26.88
N LEU A 270 -9.70 -10.08 -27.21
CA LEU A 270 -10.63 -8.94 -26.96
C LEU A 270 -11.96 -9.06 -27.73
N ASN A 271 -12.58 -10.22 -27.75
CA ASN A 271 -13.95 -10.36 -28.21
C ASN A 271 -14.91 -9.65 -27.23
N LEU A 272 -16.05 -9.19 -27.75
CA LEU A 272 -17.00 -8.40 -26.98
C LEU A 272 -17.52 -9.15 -25.74
N SER A 273 -17.69 -10.47 -25.84
CA SER A 273 -18.11 -11.32 -24.72
C SER A 273 -17.13 -11.31 -23.54
N ASN A 274 -15.83 -11.41 -23.82
CA ASN A 274 -14.79 -11.40 -22.79
C ASN A 274 -14.72 -10.02 -22.12
N ILE A 275 -14.84 -8.93 -22.89
CA ILE A 275 -14.85 -7.57 -22.34
C ILE A 275 -16.02 -7.39 -21.36
N VAL A 276 -17.23 -7.78 -21.75
CA VAL A 276 -18.42 -7.67 -20.89
C VAL A 276 -18.28 -8.55 -19.65
N LEU A 277 -17.76 -9.78 -19.80
CA LEU A 277 -17.50 -10.68 -18.69
C LEU A 277 -16.52 -10.06 -17.69
N TRP A 278 -15.36 -9.57 -18.14
CA TRP A 278 -14.34 -8.99 -17.27
C TRP A 278 -14.81 -7.71 -16.56
N GLN A 279 -15.61 -6.90 -17.24
CA GLN A 279 -16.27 -5.74 -16.61
C GLN A 279 -17.23 -6.17 -15.51
N GLN A 280 -18.03 -7.21 -15.74
CA GLN A 280 -18.95 -7.75 -14.75
C GLN A 280 -18.21 -8.36 -13.55
N VAL A 281 -17.15 -9.15 -13.78
CA VAL A 281 -16.28 -9.69 -12.72
C VAL A 281 -15.75 -8.55 -11.87
N LEU A 282 -15.08 -7.56 -12.49
CA LEU A 282 -14.49 -6.43 -11.76
C LEU A 282 -15.53 -5.58 -11.01
N ARG A 283 -16.73 -5.44 -11.56
CA ARG A 283 -17.85 -4.79 -10.87
C ARG A 283 -18.21 -5.51 -9.57
N VAL A 284 -18.33 -6.84 -9.60
CA VAL A 284 -18.63 -7.65 -8.40
C VAL A 284 -17.51 -7.56 -7.37
N LEU A 285 -16.25 -7.52 -7.82
CA LEU A 285 -15.10 -7.26 -6.92
C LEU A 285 -15.23 -5.90 -6.23
N LEU A 286 -15.47 -4.84 -6.98
CA LEU A 286 -15.59 -3.49 -6.44
C LEU A 286 -16.80 -3.30 -5.50
N LEU A 287 -17.79 -4.20 -5.57
CA LEU A 287 -18.96 -4.20 -4.68
C LEU A 287 -18.72 -4.96 -3.36
N GLN A 288 -17.61 -5.69 -3.21
CA GLN A 288 -17.26 -6.32 -1.94
C GLN A 288 -16.99 -5.28 -0.86
N SER A 289 -17.17 -5.65 0.40
CA SER A 289 -16.93 -4.73 1.51
C SER A 289 -15.46 -4.26 1.57
N PRO A 290 -15.17 -3.05 2.06
CA PRO A 290 -13.77 -2.63 2.29
C PRO A 290 -13.04 -3.55 3.26
N GLY A 291 -13.75 -4.11 4.25
CA GLY A 291 -13.20 -5.08 5.20
C GLY A 291 -12.66 -6.33 4.51
N PHE A 292 -13.36 -6.82 3.49
CA PHE A 292 -12.92 -7.94 2.67
C PHE A 292 -11.55 -7.67 2.01
N TRP A 293 -11.26 -6.44 1.60
CA TRP A 293 -9.95 -6.11 1.00
C TRP A 293 -8.88 -5.82 2.04
N ALA A 294 -9.26 -5.17 3.14
CA ALA A 294 -8.34 -4.76 4.19
C ALA A 294 -7.60 -5.94 4.84
N GLN A 295 -8.26 -7.10 4.97
CA GLN A 295 -7.66 -8.32 5.55
C GLN A 295 -6.41 -8.81 4.80
N PHE A 296 -6.28 -8.51 3.51
CA PHE A 296 -5.11 -8.90 2.70
C PHE A 296 -3.95 -7.90 2.82
N LEU A 297 -4.14 -6.79 3.54
CA LEU A 297 -3.17 -5.70 3.66
C LEU A 297 -2.67 -5.52 5.09
N GLU A 298 -3.00 -6.43 6.01
CA GLU A 298 -2.50 -6.33 7.38
C GLU A 298 -0.97 -6.41 7.38
N VAL A 299 -0.33 -5.41 8.01
CA VAL A 299 1.11 -5.40 8.24
C VAL A 299 1.34 -6.20 9.52
N GLU A 300 1.86 -7.41 9.41
CA GLU A 300 2.27 -8.16 10.60
C GLU A 300 3.19 -7.28 11.48
N PRO A 301 2.92 -7.17 12.79
CA PRO A 301 3.79 -6.41 13.67
C PRO A 301 5.19 -7.01 13.61
N LEU A 302 6.21 -6.16 13.44
CA LEU A 302 7.59 -6.57 13.63
C LEU A 302 7.72 -7.08 15.06
N LEU A 303 7.73 -8.41 15.24
CA LEU A 303 8.13 -9.00 16.50
C LEU A 303 9.52 -8.42 16.85
N PRO A 304 9.76 -8.00 18.11
CA PRO A 304 11.08 -7.58 18.53
C PRO A 304 12.05 -8.70 18.20
N ALA A 305 13.13 -8.39 17.50
CA ALA A 305 14.18 -9.33 17.15
C ALA A 305 14.92 -9.79 18.43
N CYS A 306 14.32 -10.70 19.18
CA CYS A 306 14.92 -11.39 20.32
C CYS A 306 14.09 -12.64 20.68
N SER A 307 14.26 -13.71 19.91
CA SER A 307 14.43 -15.06 20.44
C SER A 307 14.78 -15.99 19.29
N LEU A 308 15.93 -16.65 19.44
CA LEU A 308 16.42 -17.71 18.57
C LEU A 308 15.36 -18.81 18.44
N ASP A 309 14.90 -19.05 17.22
CA ASP A 309 14.56 -20.36 16.60
C ASP A 309 13.69 -20.15 15.35
N ASP A 310 14.34 -19.67 14.29
CA ASP A 310 13.74 -19.25 13.00
C ASP A 310 13.17 -20.39 12.13
N GLU A 311 13.29 -21.65 12.56
CA GLU A 311 12.96 -22.85 11.76
C GLU A 311 11.78 -23.67 12.29
N GLU A 312 11.35 -23.47 13.53
CA GLU A 312 10.18 -24.17 14.11
C GLU A 312 8.91 -23.33 13.94
N TRP A 313 8.99 -22.01 14.15
CA TRP A 313 7.85 -21.08 13.97
C TRP A 313 7.31 -21.04 12.53
N LYS A 314 8.19 -21.13 11.52
CA LYS A 314 7.77 -21.14 10.10
C LYS A 314 6.99 -22.40 9.71
N ARG A 315 7.14 -23.50 10.46
CA ARG A 315 6.51 -24.78 10.16
C ARG A 315 5.10 -24.89 10.75
N GLU A 316 4.84 -24.23 11.88
CA GLU A 316 3.53 -24.25 12.55
C GLU A 316 2.56 -23.17 12.03
N ASN A 317 3.06 -22.03 11.54
CA ASN A 317 2.21 -20.90 11.10
C ASN A 317 1.90 -20.85 9.60
N TYR A 318 2.29 -21.86 8.81
CA TYR A 318 1.86 -22.00 7.40
C TYR A 318 0.50 -22.68 7.25
N HIS A 319 -0.37 -22.57 8.24
CA HIS A 319 -1.78 -22.90 8.09
C HIS A 319 -2.53 -21.63 7.71
N SER A 320 -2.89 -21.53 6.43
CA SER A 320 -3.89 -20.55 5.97
C SER A 320 -5.10 -20.67 6.90
N PRO A 321 -5.55 -19.59 7.56
CA PRO A 321 -6.69 -19.66 8.46
C PRO A 321 -7.90 -20.21 7.68
N SER A 322 -8.59 -21.18 8.27
CA SER A 322 -9.78 -21.75 7.62
C SER A 322 -10.85 -20.66 7.49
N TRP A 323 -11.62 -20.70 6.40
CA TRP A 323 -12.70 -19.73 6.18
C TRP A 323 -13.68 -19.64 7.35
N GLN A 324 -13.90 -20.73 8.09
CA GLN A 324 -14.73 -20.75 9.29
C GLN A 324 -14.13 -19.91 10.44
N SER A 325 -12.80 -19.89 10.59
CA SER A 325 -12.10 -19.08 11.58
C SER A 325 -12.18 -17.58 11.24
N VAL A 326 -11.96 -17.25 9.96
CA VAL A 326 -12.08 -15.88 9.42
C VAL A 326 -13.51 -15.36 9.58
N LYS A 327 -14.51 -16.15 9.22
CA LYS A 327 -15.94 -15.83 9.38
C LYS A 327 -16.36 -15.59 10.83
N THR A 328 -15.74 -16.28 11.79
CA THR A 328 -16.02 -16.12 13.23
C THR A 328 -15.42 -14.82 13.77
N TYR A 329 -14.21 -14.47 13.32
CA TYR A 329 -13.56 -13.18 13.63
C TYR A 329 -14.34 -11.98 13.06
N PHE A 330 -14.87 -12.10 11.84
CA PHE A 330 -15.69 -11.01 11.27
C PHE A 330 -17.07 -10.89 11.92
N ARG A 331 -17.71 -12.00 12.31
CA ARG A 331 -18.98 -11.95 13.07
C ARG A 331 -18.81 -11.34 14.47
N SER A 332 -17.67 -11.57 15.13
CA SER A 332 -17.43 -10.94 16.44
C SER A 332 -17.14 -9.44 16.33
N MET A 333 -16.54 -8.95 15.24
CA MET A 333 -16.34 -7.51 15.04
C MET A 333 -17.61 -6.75 14.67
N VAL A 334 -18.57 -7.37 13.97
CA VAL A 334 -19.87 -6.75 13.66
C VAL A 334 -20.78 -6.70 14.90
N ASN A 335 -20.67 -7.66 15.81
CA ASN A 335 -21.48 -7.74 17.04
C ASN A 335 -20.92 -6.93 18.23
N LEU A 336 -19.88 -6.11 18.03
CA LEU A 336 -19.35 -5.18 19.04
C LEU A 336 -19.86 -3.74 18.85
N ALA A 337 -20.81 -3.54 17.93
CA ALA A 337 -21.40 -2.23 17.61
C ALA A 337 -22.90 -2.13 17.94
N ASP A 338 -23.43 -3.01 18.80
CA ASP A 338 -24.79 -2.91 19.36
C ASP A 338 -24.78 -2.45 20.82
#